data_AF-A0A6P4AGQ5-F1
#
_entry.id   AF-A0A6P4AGQ5-F1
#
_cell.length_a   1.000
_cell.length_b   1.000
_cell.length_c   1.000
_cell.angle_alpha   90.00
_cell.angle_beta   90.00
_cell.angle_gamma   90.00
#
_symmetry.space_group_name_H-M   'P 1'
#
loop_
_entity.id
_entity.type
_entity.pdbx_description
1 polymer ?
#
loop_
_entity_poly.entity_id
_entity_poly.type
_entity_poly.pdbx_seq_one_letter_code
_entity_poly.pdbx_strand_id
1 'polypeptide(L)'
;MPWFAFPSKDKSCANLVRYCEISALPTLFVIGPDGKTLTKSGVLAVANLGDLAYPFTPEKFKELLEIEKAKKEAQTLDSILVLGDLNFVIGKDGAKVPVSELVGKNILLYFSAHWLDLRRKFLPKLIKTYHDIKAKDSAFEVIFLSSDRDQPSFDEFFSTMPWLALPFSDERKKNLQKKFKSQGTHAAIAIGPSGQTVSKKFLQFIAYFGPDAYPFTEEKLKHLKEQLEAMAEQWPEKVKHKLHAEHELLLTRRDVYICDGCEETGYTWSYLCKNCDFDLHLNCALKNDEETE
;
A
#
# COMPACT_ATOMS: atom_id res chain seq x y z
N MET A 1 -1.43 -27.58 -20.73
CA MET A 1 -0.09 -27.26 -20.19
C MET A 1 0.90 -28.27 -20.78
N PRO A 2 2.01 -27.84 -21.41
CA PRO A 2 3.02 -28.75 -21.96
C PRO A 2 4.05 -29.16 -20.88
N TRP A 3 3.58 -29.59 -19.70
CA TRP A 3 4.46 -29.98 -18.60
C TRP A 3 4.53 -31.49 -18.48
N PHE A 4 5.74 -31.99 -18.21
CA PHE A 4 5.91 -33.38 -17.80
C PHE A 4 5.38 -33.55 -16.37
N ALA A 5 4.69 -34.66 -16.13
CA ALA A 5 4.17 -35.01 -14.83
C ALA A 5 4.66 -36.39 -14.44
N PHE A 6 4.88 -36.61 -13.15
CA PHE A 6 5.09 -37.95 -12.62
C PHE A 6 3.82 -38.79 -12.80
N PRO A 7 3.95 -40.09 -13.06
CA PRO A 7 2.82 -41.01 -13.02
C PRO A 7 2.09 -40.97 -11.67
N SER A 8 0.79 -41.21 -11.71
CA SER A 8 -0.01 -41.32 -10.47
C SER A 8 0.55 -42.42 -9.57
N LYS A 9 0.71 -42.11 -8.27
CA LYS A 9 1.30 -42.99 -7.22
C LYS A 9 2.80 -43.29 -7.36
N ASP A 10 3.54 -42.52 -8.15
CA ASP A 10 5.00 -42.61 -8.16
C ASP A 10 5.59 -42.27 -6.78
N LYS A 11 6.44 -43.16 -6.24
CA LYS A 11 7.08 -42.99 -4.93
C LYS A 11 8.02 -41.79 -4.89
N SER A 12 8.51 -41.36 -6.05
CA SER A 12 9.38 -40.18 -6.21
C SER A 12 8.67 -38.90 -5.76
N CYS A 13 7.36 -38.79 -5.94
CA CYS A 13 6.59 -37.63 -5.46
C CYS A 13 6.64 -37.51 -3.93
N ALA A 14 6.49 -38.62 -3.20
CA ALA A 14 6.56 -38.62 -1.74
C ALA A 14 7.96 -38.24 -1.23
N ASN A 15 9.00 -38.68 -1.94
CA ASN A 15 10.39 -38.32 -1.62
C ASN A 15 10.66 -36.83 -1.88
N LEU A 16 10.16 -36.28 -2.99
CA LEU A 16 10.31 -34.86 -3.32
C LEU A 16 9.56 -33.96 -2.32
N VAL A 17 8.36 -34.34 -1.89
CA VAL A 17 7.62 -33.58 -0.87
C VAL A 17 8.42 -33.46 0.43
N ARG A 18 9.07 -34.54 0.86
CA ARG A 18 9.94 -34.55 2.05
C ARG A 18 11.21 -33.76 1.83
N TYR A 19 11.91 -33.98 0.71
CA TYR A 19 13.16 -33.29 0.39
C TYR A 19 12.97 -31.77 0.25
N CYS A 20 11.86 -31.36 -0.33
CA CYS A 20 11.51 -29.97 -0.54
C CYS A 20 10.81 -29.31 0.67
N GLU A 21 10.52 -30.07 1.74
CA GLU A 21 9.84 -29.59 2.94
C GLU A 21 8.52 -28.85 2.62
N ILE A 22 7.73 -29.39 1.70
CA ILE A 22 6.49 -28.74 1.24
C ILE A 22 5.46 -28.74 2.37
N SER A 23 5.19 -27.57 2.93
CA SER A 23 4.21 -27.35 4.00
C SER A 23 2.90 -26.69 3.54
N ALA A 24 2.90 -26.06 2.35
CA ALA A 24 1.75 -25.37 1.79
C ALA A 24 1.79 -25.37 0.25
N LEU A 25 0.62 -25.49 -0.39
CA LEU A 25 0.46 -25.44 -1.85
C LEU A 25 -0.17 -24.10 -2.29
N PRO A 26 0.15 -23.61 -3.51
CA PRO A 26 1.12 -24.17 -4.46
C PRO A 26 2.58 -23.87 -4.06
N THR A 27 3.51 -24.78 -4.39
CA THR A 27 4.96 -24.59 -4.24
C THR A 27 5.67 -24.82 -5.57
N LEU A 28 6.69 -24.01 -5.86
CA LEU A 28 7.51 -24.11 -7.08
C LEU A 28 8.98 -24.04 -6.68
N PHE A 29 9.67 -25.14 -6.91
CA PHE A 29 11.12 -25.27 -6.75
C PHE A 29 11.76 -25.22 -8.12
N VAL A 30 12.85 -24.48 -8.24
CA VAL A 30 13.66 -24.48 -9.46
C VAL A 30 14.96 -25.20 -9.16
N ILE A 31 15.21 -26.28 -9.89
CA ILE A 31 16.43 -27.09 -9.81
C ILE A 31 17.27 -26.77 -11.05
N GLY A 32 18.55 -26.51 -10.83
CA GLY A 32 19.51 -26.21 -11.88
C GLY A 32 19.93 -27.47 -12.65
N PRO A 33 20.64 -27.28 -13.78
CA PRO A 33 21.14 -28.40 -14.58
C PRO A 33 22.15 -29.28 -13.82
N ASP A 34 22.76 -28.77 -12.75
CA ASP A 34 23.66 -29.50 -11.86
C ASP A 34 22.93 -30.28 -10.74
N GLY A 35 21.59 -30.28 -10.76
CA GLY A 35 20.75 -30.93 -9.76
C GLY A 35 20.63 -30.16 -8.44
N LYS A 36 21.24 -28.98 -8.30
CA LYS A 36 21.13 -28.17 -7.09
C LYS A 36 19.87 -27.29 -7.13
N THR A 37 19.35 -26.99 -5.95
CA THR A 37 18.22 -26.07 -5.82
C THR A 37 18.68 -24.63 -6.07
N LEU A 38 18.12 -23.97 -7.07
CA LEU A 38 18.38 -22.56 -7.38
C LEU A 38 17.48 -21.62 -6.55
N THR A 39 16.21 -21.98 -6.39
CA THR A 39 15.28 -21.26 -5.50
C THR A 39 14.17 -22.16 -4.98
N LYS A 40 13.83 -21.98 -3.70
CA LYS A 40 12.65 -22.58 -3.05
C LYS A 40 11.39 -21.68 -3.14
N SER A 41 11.56 -20.43 -3.57
CA SER A 41 10.51 -19.41 -3.63
C SER A 41 10.09 -19.11 -5.07
N GLY A 42 10.10 -20.13 -5.94
CA GLY A 42 9.82 -19.97 -7.36
C GLY A 42 8.44 -19.37 -7.62
N VAL A 43 7.43 -19.67 -6.79
CA VAL A 43 6.06 -19.11 -6.92
C VAL A 43 6.11 -17.60 -6.82
N LEU A 44 6.79 -17.08 -5.78
CA LEU A 44 6.91 -15.63 -5.57
C LEU A 44 7.77 -14.98 -6.65
N ALA A 45 8.82 -15.65 -7.12
CA ALA A 45 9.66 -15.15 -8.21
C ALA A 45 8.84 -15.01 -9.51
N VAL A 46 8.11 -16.05 -9.92
CA VAL A 46 7.25 -15.99 -11.11
C VAL A 46 6.13 -14.97 -10.94
N ALA A 47 5.46 -14.94 -9.78
CA ALA A 47 4.38 -14.01 -9.52
C ALA A 47 4.81 -12.53 -9.58
N ASN A 48 6.02 -12.23 -9.10
CA ASN A 48 6.49 -10.84 -8.99
C ASN A 48 7.32 -10.35 -10.18
N LEU A 49 8.08 -11.24 -10.81
CA LEU A 49 9.10 -10.92 -11.82
C LEU A 49 8.82 -11.61 -13.17
N GLY A 50 7.96 -12.62 -13.23
CA GLY A 50 7.64 -13.34 -14.46
C GLY A 50 8.88 -14.00 -15.08
N ASP A 51 9.08 -13.74 -16.37
CA ASP A 51 10.20 -14.20 -17.17
C ASP A 51 11.55 -13.59 -16.76
N LEU A 52 11.54 -12.38 -16.19
CA LEU A 52 12.77 -11.72 -15.70
C LEU A 52 13.46 -12.49 -14.58
N ALA A 53 12.72 -13.33 -13.85
CA ALA A 53 13.30 -14.17 -12.82
C ALA A 53 14.24 -15.24 -13.40
N TYR A 54 14.10 -15.63 -14.66
CA TYR A 54 14.98 -16.61 -15.30
C TYR A 54 16.43 -16.08 -15.37
N PRO A 55 17.46 -16.89 -15.07
CA PRO A 55 17.46 -18.35 -14.82
C PRO A 55 17.16 -18.81 -13.38
N PHE A 56 16.52 -17.96 -12.56
CA PHE A 56 16.16 -18.21 -11.16
C PHE A 56 17.36 -18.47 -10.25
N THR A 57 18.53 -17.96 -10.62
CA THR A 57 19.76 -18.09 -9.84
C THR A 57 19.87 -16.99 -8.78
N PRO A 58 20.57 -17.25 -7.66
CA PRO A 58 20.87 -16.23 -6.67
C PRO A 58 21.54 -14.98 -7.27
N GLU A 59 22.44 -15.17 -8.24
CA GLU A 59 23.14 -14.09 -8.93
C GLU A 59 22.17 -13.24 -9.76
N LYS A 60 21.20 -13.86 -10.44
CA LYS A 60 20.19 -13.12 -11.20
C LYS A 60 19.29 -12.31 -10.27
N PHE A 61 18.87 -12.88 -9.13
CA PHE A 61 18.09 -12.13 -8.16
C PHE A 61 18.89 -10.96 -7.56
N LYS A 62 20.18 -11.16 -7.29
CA LYS A 62 21.07 -10.07 -6.85
C LYS A 62 21.17 -8.97 -7.91
N GLU A 63 21.38 -9.31 -9.18
CA GLU A 63 21.38 -8.36 -10.30
C GLU A 63 20.07 -7.56 -10.36
N LEU A 64 18.92 -8.24 -10.27
CA LEU A 64 17.61 -7.58 -10.30
C LEU A 64 17.40 -6.64 -9.11
N LEU A 65 17.84 -7.02 -7.92
CA LEU A 65 17.79 -6.17 -6.73
C LEU A 65 18.66 -4.92 -6.89
N GLU A 66 19.87 -5.03 -7.45
CA GLU A 66 20.72 -3.87 -7.74
C GLU A 66 20.09 -2.96 -8.81
N ILE A 67 19.46 -3.54 -9.84
CA ILE A 67 18.71 -2.76 -10.85
C ILE A 67 17.53 -2.02 -10.20
N GLU A 68 16.76 -2.68 -9.35
CA GLU A 68 15.64 -2.05 -8.65
C GLU A 68 16.11 -0.95 -7.70
N LYS A 69 17.21 -1.19 -6.98
CA LYS A 69 17.85 -0.20 -6.10
C LYS A 69 18.33 1.01 -6.90
N ALA A 70 19.06 0.80 -8.00
CA ALA A 70 19.51 1.87 -8.89
C ALA A 70 18.33 2.66 -9.49
N LYS A 71 17.22 1.98 -9.85
CA LYS A 71 15.98 2.65 -10.29
C LYS A 71 15.34 3.48 -9.18
N LYS A 72 15.35 3.01 -7.93
CA LYS A 72 14.86 3.77 -6.77
C LYS A 72 15.73 4.99 -6.51
N GLU A 73 17.05 4.83 -6.56
CA GLU A 73 18.03 5.89 -6.31
C GLU A 73 17.98 6.98 -7.40
N ALA A 74 17.86 6.58 -8.67
CA ALA A 74 17.71 7.49 -9.81
C ALA A 74 16.30 8.09 -9.95
N GLN A 75 15.35 7.72 -9.09
CA GLN A 75 14.00 8.27 -9.14
C GLN A 75 14.02 9.75 -8.75
N THR A 76 13.34 10.56 -9.56
CA THR A 76 13.13 11.99 -9.33
C THR A 76 11.64 12.27 -9.40
N LEU A 77 11.23 13.48 -9.00
CA LEU A 77 9.83 13.87 -9.14
C LEU A 77 9.42 13.94 -10.62
N ASP A 78 10.30 14.47 -11.48
CA ASP A 78 10.10 14.53 -12.92
C ASP A 78 9.91 13.14 -13.54
N SER A 79 10.70 12.13 -13.16
CA SER A 79 10.51 10.77 -13.71
C SER A 79 9.25 10.06 -13.23
N ILE A 80 8.50 10.67 -12.31
CA ILE A 80 7.18 10.22 -11.86
C ILE A 80 6.08 11.04 -12.54
N LEU A 81 6.20 12.37 -12.52
CA LEU A 81 5.12 13.29 -12.87
C LEU A 81 5.30 13.97 -14.23
N VAL A 82 6.35 13.70 -15.00
CA VAL A 82 6.52 14.28 -16.35
C VAL A 82 6.45 13.20 -17.41
N LEU A 83 5.63 13.43 -18.44
CA LEU A 83 5.53 12.57 -19.63
C LEU A 83 5.33 13.44 -20.89
N GLY A 84 6.41 13.68 -21.63
CA GLY A 84 6.38 14.61 -22.76
C GLY A 84 5.93 16.00 -22.31
N ASP A 85 4.88 16.54 -22.94
CA ASP A 85 4.30 17.84 -22.59
C ASP A 85 3.40 17.80 -21.34
N LEU A 86 3.12 16.61 -20.78
CA LEU A 86 2.39 16.46 -19.52
C LEU A 86 3.33 16.71 -18.34
N ASN A 87 3.63 17.99 -18.09
CA ASN A 87 4.60 18.45 -17.08
C ASN A 87 3.98 19.36 -16.01
N PHE A 88 2.66 19.32 -15.84
CA PHE A 88 1.92 20.14 -14.89
C PHE A 88 0.91 19.32 -14.08
N VAL A 89 0.44 19.86 -12.97
CA VAL A 89 -0.76 19.43 -12.22
C VAL A 89 -1.77 20.57 -12.19
N ILE A 90 -2.99 20.33 -11.73
CA ILE A 90 -4.04 21.35 -11.68
C ILE A 90 -4.40 21.74 -10.25
N GLY A 91 -4.58 23.04 -10.02
CA GLY A 91 -5.20 23.60 -8.83
C GLY A 91 -6.73 23.60 -8.90
N LYS A 92 -7.38 24.06 -7.83
CA LYS A 92 -8.85 24.13 -7.73
C LYS A 92 -9.50 25.04 -8.77
N ASP A 93 -8.82 26.12 -9.12
CA ASP A 93 -9.23 27.09 -10.12
C ASP A 93 -8.94 26.62 -11.56
N GLY A 94 -8.43 25.38 -11.72
CA GLY A 94 -7.96 24.87 -12.99
C GLY A 94 -6.59 25.43 -13.41
N ALA A 95 -5.94 26.23 -12.56
CA ALA A 95 -4.61 26.73 -12.85
C ALA A 95 -3.61 25.58 -12.99
N LYS A 96 -2.81 25.64 -14.04
CA LYS A 96 -1.75 24.66 -14.28
C LYS A 96 -0.53 25.03 -13.44
N VAL A 97 -0.14 24.15 -12.54
CA VAL A 97 1.06 24.26 -11.72
C VAL A 97 2.15 23.38 -12.34
N PRO A 98 3.25 23.94 -12.84
CA PRO A 98 4.38 23.17 -13.36
C PRO A 98 4.96 22.21 -12.31
N VAL A 99 5.32 20.99 -12.71
CA VAL A 99 5.96 20.00 -11.82
C VAL A 99 7.28 20.51 -11.26
N SER A 100 8.00 21.36 -11.99
CA SER A 100 9.23 22.01 -11.54
C SER A 100 9.05 22.84 -10.26
N GLU A 101 7.86 23.39 -10.01
CA GLU A 101 7.55 24.14 -8.77
C GLU A 101 7.29 23.23 -7.56
N LEU A 102 7.18 21.91 -7.79
CA LEU A 102 6.97 20.90 -6.77
C LEU A 102 8.27 20.17 -6.39
N VAL A 103 9.34 20.33 -7.17
CA VAL A 103 10.65 19.76 -6.89
C VAL A 103 11.17 20.31 -5.56
N GLY A 104 11.71 19.43 -4.70
CA GLY A 104 12.18 19.81 -3.38
C GLY A 104 11.10 19.80 -2.28
N LYS A 105 9.83 19.57 -2.62
CA LYS A 105 8.74 19.47 -1.64
C LYS A 105 8.49 18.01 -1.22
N ASN A 106 7.93 17.83 -0.03
CA ASN A 106 7.30 16.58 0.37
C ASN A 106 5.97 16.44 -0.36
N ILE A 107 5.81 15.38 -1.16
CA ILE A 107 4.61 15.16 -1.96
C ILE A 107 3.91 13.89 -1.50
N LEU A 108 2.60 13.97 -1.27
CA LEU A 108 1.74 12.81 -1.12
C LEU A 108 0.95 12.58 -2.40
N LEU A 109 1.20 11.48 -3.11
CA LEU A 109 0.35 11.06 -4.22
C LEU A 109 -0.84 10.28 -3.66
N TYR A 110 -2.03 10.86 -3.71
CA TYR A 110 -3.25 10.30 -3.13
C TYR A 110 -4.15 9.69 -4.20
N PHE A 111 -4.21 8.36 -4.25
CA PHE A 111 -5.09 7.59 -5.13
C PHE A 111 -6.41 7.32 -4.42
N SER A 112 -7.51 7.81 -4.99
CA SER A 112 -8.87 7.62 -4.45
C SER A 112 -9.92 7.81 -5.54
N ALA A 113 -11.19 7.56 -5.21
CA ALA A 113 -12.35 7.80 -6.06
C ALA A 113 -13.57 8.17 -5.20
N HIS A 114 -14.56 8.82 -5.80
CA HIS A 114 -15.76 9.31 -5.12
C HIS A 114 -16.63 8.20 -4.51
N TRP A 115 -16.65 7.01 -5.13
CA TRP A 115 -17.49 5.88 -4.70
C TRP A 115 -16.93 5.15 -3.47
N LEU A 116 -15.77 5.57 -3.00
CA LEU A 116 -15.10 4.95 -1.87
C LEU A 116 -15.61 5.58 -0.59
N ASP A 117 -16.08 4.77 0.37
CA ASP A 117 -16.69 5.26 1.62
C ASP A 117 -15.68 5.86 2.62
N LEU A 118 -14.46 6.16 2.16
CA LEU A 118 -13.47 6.94 2.91
C LEU A 118 -13.91 8.38 3.21
N ARG A 119 -15.01 8.84 2.57
CA ARG A 119 -15.48 10.22 2.64
C ARG A 119 -15.90 10.65 4.05
N ARG A 120 -16.45 9.74 4.86
CA ARG A 120 -17.09 10.11 6.13
C ARG A 120 -16.09 10.48 7.23
N LYS A 121 -15.04 9.66 7.42
CA LYS A 121 -14.09 9.88 8.53
C LYS A 121 -12.66 10.16 8.07
N PHE A 122 -12.18 9.50 7.02
CA PHE A 122 -10.77 9.62 6.63
C PHE A 122 -10.47 10.92 5.88
N LEU A 123 -11.30 11.31 4.91
CA LEU A 123 -11.05 12.54 4.14
C LEU A 123 -11.00 13.80 5.02
N PRO A 124 -11.94 14.04 5.96
CA PRO A 124 -11.85 15.17 6.90
C PRO A 124 -10.57 15.14 7.73
N LYS A 125 -10.13 13.96 8.16
CA LYS A 125 -8.86 13.78 8.89
C LYS A 125 -7.65 14.12 8.02
N LEU A 126 -7.64 13.71 6.75
CA LEU A 126 -6.58 14.02 5.81
C LEU A 126 -6.54 15.53 5.49
N ILE A 127 -7.70 16.18 5.32
CA ILE A 127 -7.81 17.64 5.12
C ILE A 127 -7.26 18.38 6.33
N LYS A 128 -7.67 18.00 7.55
CA LYS A 128 -7.14 18.58 8.79
C LYS A 128 -5.61 18.42 8.86
N THR A 129 -5.12 17.20 8.64
CA THR A 129 -3.69 16.88 8.62
C THR A 129 -2.95 17.75 7.60
N TYR A 130 -3.53 17.95 6.41
CA TYR A 130 -2.96 18.80 5.37
C TYR A 130 -2.77 20.23 5.84
N HIS A 131 -3.81 20.84 6.41
CA HIS A 131 -3.72 22.20 6.94
C HIS A 131 -2.72 22.32 8.09
N ASP A 132 -2.73 21.37 9.03
CA ASP A 132 -1.81 21.34 10.18
C ASP A 132 -0.34 21.25 9.74
N ILE A 133 -0.04 20.49 8.68
CA ILE A 133 1.31 20.42 8.10
C ILE A 133 1.64 21.71 7.33
N LYS A 134 0.74 22.17 6.43
CA LYS A 134 0.98 23.39 5.61
C LYS A 134 1.18 24.65 6.46
N ALA A 135 0.56 24.71 7.63
CA ALA A 135 0.75 25.81 8.59
C ALA A 135 2.18 25.85 9.16
N LYS A 136 2.88 24.72 9.21
CA LYS A 136 4.25 24.59 9.72
C LYS A 136 5.28 24.58 8.60
N ASP A 137 4.94 24.00 7.45
CA ASP A 137 5.82 23.83 6.32
C ASP A 137 5.07 23.97 4.98
N SER A 138 5.36 25.06 4.26
CA SER A 138 4.79 25.31 2.95
C SER A 138 5.32 24.36 1.86
N ALA A 139 6.44 23.66 2.12
CA ALA A 139 7.07 22.68 1.23
C ALA A 139 6.44 21.28 1.36
N PHE A 140 5.15 21.22 1.65
CA PHE A 140 4.32 20.03 1.59
C PHE A 140 3.22 20.21 0.55
N GLU A 141 2.88 19.16 -0.20
CA GLU A 141 1.71 19.18 -1.08
C GLU A 141 1.09 17.78 -1.24
N VAL A 142 -0.20 17.76 -1.55
CA VAL A 142 -0.91 16.53 -1.91
C VAL A 142 -1.34 16.64 -3.38
N ILE A 143 -1.15 15.56 -4.14
CA ILE A 143 -1.58 15.47 -5.53
C ILE A 143 -2.60 14.34 -5.60
N PHE A 144 -3.84 14.67 -5.91
CA PHE A 144 -4.93 13.73 -6.09
C PHE A 144 -4.83 13.04 -7.45
N LEU A 145 -4.88 11.71 -7.44
CA LEU A 145 -4.94 10.84 -8.60
C LEU A 145 -6.28 10.12 -8.59
N SER A 146 -7.23 10.72 -9.29
CA SER A 146 -8.57 10.17 -9.40
C SER A 146 -8.57 8.84 -10.13
N SER A 147 -9.20 7.87 -9.49
CA SER A 147 -9.62 6.61 -10.09
C SER A 147 -11.06 6.64 -10.56
N ASP A 148 -11.74 7.80 -10.53
CA ASP A 148 -13.14 7.98 -10.94
C ASP A 148 -13.39 7.51 -12.39
N ARG A 149 -14.65 7.17 -12.69
CA ARG A 149 -15.04 6.65 -14.01
C ARG A 149 -15.42 7.74 -14.99
N ASP A 150 -15.70 8.94 -14.51
CA ASP A 150 -16.18 10.07 -15.29
C ASP A 150 -15.73 11.40 -14.70
N GLN A 151 -15.70 12.43 -15.56
CA GLN A 151 -15.26 13.79 -15.24
C GLN A 151 -16.15 14.46 -14.16
N PRO A 152 -17.50 14.39 -14.21
CA PRO A 152 -18.33 15.02 -13.18
C PRO A 152 -18.05 14.49 -11.77
N SER A 153 -17.89 13.18 -11.62
CA SER A 153 -17.54 12.56 -10.34
C SER A 153 -16.18 13.03 -9.81
N PHE A 154 -15.21 13.19 -10.72
CA PHE A 154 -13.91 13.77 -10.39
C PHE A 154 -14.05 15.22 -9.91
N ASP A 155 -14.78 16.05 -10.64
CA ASP A 155 -14.95 17.47 -10.33
C ASP A 155 -15.64 17.67 -8.98
N GLU A 156 -16.73 16.93 -8.75
CA GLU A 156 -17.47 16.94 -7.47
C GLU A 156 -16.52 16.58 -6.31
N PHE A 157 -15.79 15.47 -6.44
CA PHE A 157 -14.95 15.00 -5.35
C PHE A 157 -13.73 15.88 -5.13
N PHE A 158 -13.05 16.31 -6.19
CA PHE A 158 -11.89 17.19 -6.11
C PHE A 158 -12.24 18.56 -5.52
N SER A 159 -13.46 19.06 -5.74
CA SER A 159 -13.92 20.33 -5.16
C SER A 159 -13.82 20.36 -3.62
N THR A 160 -13.96 19.20 -2.97
CA THR A 160 -13.88 19.05 -1.50
C THR A 160 -12.46 19.09 -0.94
N MET A 161 -11.43 18.95 -1.79
CA MET A 161 -10.04 18.71 -1.37
C MET A 161 -9.17 19.96 -1.51
N PRO A 162 -8.42 20.42 -0.50
CA PRO A 162 -7.70 21.70 -0.53
C PRO A 162 -6.39 21.72 -1.36
N TRP A 163 -6.10 20.66 -2.11
CA TRP A 163 -4.79 20.40 -2.71
C TRP A 163 -4.85 20.28 -4.25
N LEU A 164 -3.76 19.83 -4.88
CA LEU A 164 -3.63 19.72 -6.34
C LEU A 164 -4.14 18.38 -6.87
N ALA A 165 -4.36 18.26 -8.18
CA ALA A 165 -4.72 17.00 -8.83
C ALA A 165 -4.01 16.80 -10.18
N LEU A 166 -3.92 15.55 -10.62
CA LEU A 166 -3.73 15.29 -12.04
C LEU A 166 -5.07 15.48 -12.78
N PRO A 167 -5.07 16.06 -14.00
CA PRO A 167 -6.26 16.11 -14.83
C PRO A 167 -6.94 14.74 -14.95
N PHE A 168 -8.27 14.72 -15.05
CA PHE A 168 -9.02 13.47 -15.12
C PHE A 168 -8.64 12.60 -16.32
N SER A 169 -8.41 13.20 -17.49
CA SER A 169 -8.01 12.48 -18.72
C SER A 169 -6.49 12.21 -18.82
N ASP A 170 -5.74 12.40 -17.73
CA ASP A 170 -4.28 12.35 -17.77
C ASP A 170 -3.72 10.92 -17.90
N GLU A 171 -2.90 10.70 -18.94
CA GLU A 171 -2.33 9.39 -19.25
C GLU A 171 -1.28 8.92 -18.24
N ARG A 172 -0.62 9.84 -17.52
CA ARG A 172 0.37 9.50 -16.49
C ARG A 172 -0.25 8.63 -15.39
N LYS A 173 -1.55 8.78 -15.10
CA LYS A 173 -2.26 7.98 -14.10
C LYS A 173 -2.11 6.47 -14.32
N LYS A 174 -2.18 6.00 -15.56
CA LYS A 174 -2.00 4.57 -15.89
C LYS A 174 -0.59 4.08 -15.57
N ASN A 175 0.42 4.88 -15.90
CA ASN A 175 1.82 4.55 -15.63
C ASN A 175 2.10 4.56 -14.13
N LEU A 176 1.53 5.51 -13.39
CA LEU A 176 1.67 5.62 -11.94
C LEU A 176 1.01 4.44 -11.22
N GLN A 177 -0.22 4.06 -11.61
CA GLN A 177 -0.89 2.88 -11.07
C GLN A 177 -0.06 1.60 -11.30
N LYS A 178 0.50 1.43 -12.51
CA LYS A 178 1.39 0.30 -12.82
C LYS A 178 2.69 0.34 -12.00
N LYS A 179 3.37 1.49 -11.95
CA LYS A 179 4.66 1.67 -11.26
C LYS A 179 4.55 1.35 -9.78
N PHE A 180 3.47 1.79 -9.16
CA PHE A 180 3.29 1.61 -7.73
C PHE A 180 2.56 0.33 -7.35
N LYS A 181 2.18 -0.51 -8.34
CA LYS A 181 1.57 -1.84 -8.17
C LYS A 181 0.51 -1.82 -7.05
N SER A 182 -0.39 -0.82 -7.08
CA SER A 182 -1.33 -0.58 -5.98
C SER A 182 -2.25 -1.80 -5.81
N GLN A 183 -2.00 -2.58 -4.76
CA GLN A 183 -2.89 -3.61 -4.22
C GLN A 183 -4.06 -2.89 -3.53
N GLY A 184 -4.99 -2.37 -4.33
CA GLY A 184 -6.19 -1.69 -3.87
C GLY A 184 -6.33 -0.26 -4.37
N THR A 185 -7.59 0.15 -4.54
CA THR A 185 -8.10 1.43 -5.06
C THR A 185 -7.80 2.63 -4.14
N HIS A 186 -7.01 2.43 -3.07
CA HIS A 186 -6.70 3.43 -2.04
C HIS A 186 -5.24 3.35 -1.64
N ALA A 187 -4.44 4.28 -2.12
CA ALA A 187 -3.04 4.36 -1.75
C ALA A 187 -2.64 5.81 -1.56
N ALA A 188 -1.76 6.05 -0.59
CA ALA A 188 -1.01 7.30 -0.52
C ALA A 188 0.46 6.96 -0.56
N ILE A 189 1.14 7.58 -1.51
CA ILE A 189 2.56 7.34 -1.78
C ILE A 189 3.31 8.58 -1.34
N ALA A 190 4.17 8.42 -0.35
CA ALA A 190 5.01 9.48 0.16
C ALA A 190 6.26 9.58 -0.70
N ILE A 191 6.44 10.75 -1.31
CA ILE A 191 7.63 11.14 -2.06
C ILE A 191 8.34 12.22 -1.24
N GLY A 192 9.61 11.99 -0.93
CA GLY A 192 10.43 12.94 -0.20
C GLY A 192 10.90 14.10 -1.09
N PRO A 193 11.57 15.11 -0.52
CA PRO A 193 12.04 16.29 -1.26
C PRO A 193 13.02 15.97 -2.39
N SER A 194 13.75 14.85 -2.31
CA SER A 194 14.63 14.37 -3.38
C SER A 194 13.89 13.83 -4.61
N GLY A 195 12.56 13.68 -4.55
CA GLY A 195 11.77 13.00 -5.57
C GLY A 195 11.78 11.47 -5.45
N GLN A 196 12.42 10.93 -4.41
CA GLN A 196 12.45 9.49 -4.15
C GLN A 196 11.23 9.01 -3.36
N THR A 197 10.81 7.78 -3.63
CA THR A 197 9.67 7.16 -2.94
C THR A 197 10.11 6.69 -1.55
N VAL A 198 9.51 7.28 -0.52
CA VAL A 198 9.74 6.94 0.90
C VAL A 198 8.84 5.78 1.32
N SER A 199 7.57 5.79 0.92
CA SER A 199 6.63 4.71 1.22
C SER A 199 5.50 4.62 0.18
N LYS A 200 5.09 3.39 -0.14
CA LYS A 200 3.93 3.09 -1.00
C LYS A 200 2.62 2.89 -0.21
N LYS A 201 2.71 2.77 1.11
CA LYS A 201 1.59 2.53 2.04
C LYS A 201 1.59 3.60 3.13
N PHE A 202 1.45 4.87 2.74
CA PHE A 202 1.57 5.97 3.68
C PHE A 202 0.24 6.35 4.36
N LEU A 203 -0.91 5.96 3.79
CA LEU A 203 -2.23 6.21 4.37
C LEU A 203 -2.34 5.76 5.82
N GLN A 204 -1.80 4.57 6.14
CA GLN A 204 -1.82 4.04 7.51
C GLN A 204 -1.13 4.98 8.50
N PHE A 205 0.01 5.59 8.13
CA PHE A 205 0.73 6.46 9.06
C PHE A 205 -0.04 7.76 9.31
N ILE A 206 -0.70 8.31 8.28
CA ILE A 206 -1.59 9.46 8.47
C ILE A 206 -2.82 9.06 9.31
N ALA A 207 -3.35 7.86 9.09
CA ALA A 207 -4.50 7.36 9.84
C ALA A 207 -4.19 7.18 11.34
N TYR A 208 -2.98 6.78 11.73
CA TYR A 208 -2.59 6.62 13.14
C TYR A 208 -2.02 7.92 13.75
N PHE A 209 -1.10 8.58 13.06
CA PHE A 209 -0.29 9.67 13.61
C PHE A 209 -0.70 11.06 13.12
N GLY A 210 -1.60 11.16 12.12
CA GLY A 210 -2.05 12.45 11.59
C GLY A 210 -0.88 13.33 11.14
N PRO A 211 -0.81 14.61 11.57
CA PRO A 211 0.29 15.52 11.19
C PRO A 211 1.64 15.10 11.74
N ASP A 212 1.70 14.29 12.80
CA ASP A 212 2.96 13.79 13.35
C ASP A 212 3.62 12.72 12.47
N ALA A 213 2.93 12.25 11.42
CA ALA A 213 3.53 11.43 10.37
C ALA A 213 4.51 12.22 9.48
N TYR A 214 4.46 13.56 9.51
CA TYR A 214 5.36 14.46 8.79
C TYR A 214 6.67 14.69 9.58
N PRO A 215 7.83 14.89 8.92
CA PRO A 215 8.08 14.88 7.47
C PRO A 215 8.20 13.48 6.86
N PHE A 216 8.11 13.38 5.53
CA PHE A 216 8.23 12.11 4.84
C PHE A 216 9.70 11.76 4.58
N THR A 217 10.36 11.19 5.59
CA THR A 217 11.74 10.68 5.47
C THR A 217 11.81 9.21 5.86
N GLU A 218 12.89 8.53 5.45
CA GLU A 218 13.09 7.11 5.80
C GLU A 218 13.28 6.92 7.31
N GLU A 219 13.95 7.86 7.99
CA GLU A 219 14.17 7.85 9.44
C GLU A 219 12.86 8.04 10.19
N LYS A 220 12.05 9.03 9.78
CA LYS A 220 10.74 9.28 10.38
C LYS A 220 9.83 8.06 10.19
N LEU A 221 9.81 7.49 8.99
CA LEU A 221 9.04 6.28 8.71
C LEU A 221 9.47 5.09 9.58
N LYS A 222 10.78 4.90 9.79
CA LYS A 222 11.29 3.85 10.67
C LYS A 222 10.79 4.04 12.11
N HIS A 223 10.89 5.27 12.62
CA HIS A 223 10.42 5.60 13.96
C HIS A 223 8.90 5.36 14.13
N LEU A 224 8.08 5.79 13.16
CA LEU A 224 6.63 5.58 13.21
C LEU A 224 6.26 4.08 13.18
N LYS A 225 7.03 3.26 12.46
CA LYS A 225 6.84 1.80 12.46
C LYS A 225 7.13 1.22 13.84
N GLU A 226 8.27 1.58 14.43
CA GLU A 226 8.64 1.13 15.79
C GLU A 226 7.59 1.53 16.82
N GLN A 227 7.10 2.76 16.76
CA GLN A 227 6.00 3.22 17.62
C GLN A 227 4.72 2.40 17.42
N LEU A 228 4.36 2.09 16.17
CA LEU A 228 3.14 1.33 15.88
C LEU A 228 3.22 -0.14 16.35
N GLU A 229 4.40 -0.76 16.27
CA GLU A 229 4.63 -2.10 16.84
C GLU A 229 4.61 -2.05 18.38
N ALA A 230 5.25 -1.04 19.00
CA ALA A 230 5.24 -0.87 20.46
C ALA A 230 3.83 -0.61 21.01
N MET A 231 2.97 0.10 20.27
CA MET A 231 1.55 0.23 20.60
C MET A 231 0.83 -1.11 20.52
N ALA A 232 1.19 -1.96 19.56
CA ALA A 232 0.59 -3.29 19.38
C ALA A 232 0.87 -4.25 20.53
N GLU A 233 2.03 -4.14 21.15
CA GLU A 233 2.38 -4.91 22.36
C GLU A 233 1.49 -4.59 23.57
N GLN A 234 0.82 -3.43 23.58
CA GLN A 234 -0.06 -3.01 24.68
C GLN A 234 -1.51 -3.48 24.51
N TRP A 235 -1.89 -3.95 23.32
CA TRP A 235 -3.25 -4.38 23.03
C TRP A 235 -3.45 -5.86 23.37
N PRO A 236 -4.61 -6.26 23.91
CA PRO A 236 -4.92 -7.67 24.15
C PRO A 236 -4.77 -8.49 22.87
N GLU A 237 -4.12 -9.65 22.95
CA GLU A 237 -3.99 -10.57 21.81
C GLU A 237 -5.36 -11.08 21.33
N LYS A 238 -6.31 -11.22 22.26
CA LYS A 238 -7.68 -11.68 22.00
C LYS A 238 -8.70 -10.84 22.73
N VAL A 239 -9.83 -10.61 22.09
CA VAL A 239 -10.98 -9.93 22.69
C VAL A 239 -12.28 -10.65 22.35
N LYS A 240 -13.24 -10.59 23.27
CA LYS A 240 -14.64 -10.96 23.01
C LYS A 240 -15.43 -9.68 22.77
N HIS A 241 -16.27 -9.69 21.74
CA HIS A 241 -17.05 -8.51 21.39
C HIS A 241 -18.53 -8.86 21.24
N LYS A 242 -19.42 -7.97 21.71
CA LYS A 242 -20.87 -8.21 21.70
C LYS A 242 -21.47 -8.39 20.30
N LEU A 243 -20.90 -7.72 19.28
CA LEU A 243 -21.34 -7.85 17.89
C LEU A 243 -20.95 -9.20 17.28
N HIS A 244 -20.03 -9.93 17.90
CA HIS A 244 -19.56 -11.23 17.44
C HIS A 244 -19.19 -12.13 18.64
N ALA A 245 -20.23 -12.58 19.36
CA ALA A 245 -20.05 -13.29 20.63
C ALA A 245 -19.61 -14.75 20.48
N GLU A 246 -19.79 -15.35 19.30
CA GLU A 246 -19.54 -16.78 19.08
C GLU A 246 -18.04 -17.13 19.01
N HIS A 247 -17.20 -16.19 18.57
CA HIS A 247 -15.75 -16.40 18.46
C HIS A 247 -14.96 -15.26 19.09
N GLU A 248 -13.79 -15.58 19.63
CA GLU A 248 -12.82 -14.56 20.02
C GLU A 248 -12.18 -13.93 18.79
N LEU A 249 -12.01 -12.61 18.81
CA LEU A 249 -11.31 -11.88 17.78
C LEU A 249 -9.83 -11.81 18.13
N LEU A 250 -8.97 -12.11 17.15
CA LEU A 250 -7.51 -12.09 17.32
C LEU A 250 -6.93 -10.79 16.79
N LEU A 251 -6.05 -10.17 17.56
CA LEU A 251 -5.27 -9.02 17.09
C LEU A 251 -4.42 -9.46 15.89
N THR A 252 -4.75 -8.95 14.72
CA THR A 252 -4.20 -9.40 13.45
C THR A 252 -3.74 -8.22 12.61
N ARG A 253 -2.60 -8.37 11.95
CA ARG A 253 -2.12 -7.37 11.00
C ARG A 253 -2.92 -7.46 9.69
N ARG A 254 -3.52 -6.36 9.28
CA ARG A 254 -4.28 -6.19 8.04
C ARG A 254 -3.76 -4.97 7.28
N ASP A 255 -3.69 -5.04 5.95
CA ASP A 255 -3.28 -3.87 5.16
C ASP A 255 -4.39 -2.80 5.16
N VAL A 256 -5.55 -3.15 4.60
CA VAL A 256 -6.78 -2.35 4.57
C VAL A 256 -7.95 -3.31 4.75
N TYR A 257 -8.94 -2.93 5.54
CA TYR A 257 -10.15 -3.72 5.79
C TYR A 257 -11.34 -2.79 6.06
N ILE A 258 -12.56 -3.33 6.04
CA ILE A 258 -13.76 -2.61 6.50
C ILE A 258 -14.11 -3.15 7.88
N CYS A 259 -14.35 -2.27 8.84
CA CYS A 259 -14.76 -2.65 10.17
C CYS A 259 -16.25 -3.03 10.16
N ASP A 260 -16.59 -4.26 10.55
CA ASP A 260 -17.98 -4.73 10.60
C ASP A 260 -18.81 -4.02 11.70
N GLY A 261 -18.16 -3.35 12.65
CA GLY A 261 -18.83 -2.65 13.73
C GLY A 261 -19.26 -1.22 13.39
N CYS A 262 -18.49 -0.51 12.57
CA CYS A 262 -18.80 0.87 12.20
C CYS A 262 -18.83 1.16 10.70
N GLU A 263 -18.61 0.13 9.88
CA GLU A 263 -18.59 0.16 8.41
C GLU A 263 -17.50 1.05 7.79
N GLU A 264 -16.53 1.48 8.59
CA GLU A 264 -15.48 2.39 8.16
C GLU A 264 -14.18 1.63 7.86
N THR A 265 -13.35 2.20 7.00
CA THR A 265 -12.08 1.59 6.62
C THR A 265 -11.08 1.59 7.78
N GLY A 266 -10.47 0.43 8.05
CA GLY A 266 -9.38 0.24 8.98
C GLY A 266 -8.04 -0.01 8.28
N TYR A 267 -6.96 0.22 9.02
CA TYR A 267 -5.58 0.12 8.53
C TYR A 267 -4.70 -0.60 9.55
N THR A 268 -3.67 -1.30 9.09
CA THR A 268 -2.61 -1.98 9.87
C THR A 268 -3.04 -3.09 10.83
N TRP A 269 -3.90 -2.80 11.80
CA TRP A 269 -4.24 -3.70 12.90
C TRP A 269 -5.76 -3.81 13.01
N SER A 270 -6.27 -5.03 13.10
CA SER A 270 -7.67 -5.33 13.35
C SER A 270 -7.82 -6.38 14.45
N TYR A 271 -9.03 -6.46 15.01
CA TYR A 271 -9.46 -7.65 15.72
C TYR A 271 -10.28 -8.52 14.76
N LEU A 272 -9.68 -9.61 14.30
CA LEU A 272 -10.21 -10.48 13.24
C LEU A 272 -10.68 -11.84 13.78
N CYS A 273 -11.89 -12.23 13.40
CA CYS A 273 -12.31 -13.63 13.40
C CYS A 273 -12.01 -14.26 12.04
N LYS A 274 -10.99 -15.13 11.96
CA LYS A 274 -10.65 -15.82 10.70
C LYS A 274 -11.73 -16.77 10.20
N ASN A 275 -12.57 -17.30 11.09
CA ASN A 275 -13.62 -18.25 10.72
C ASN A 275 -14.80 -17.56 10.01
N CYS A 276 -15.08 -16.33 10.41
CA CYS A 276 -16.25 -15.57 9.94
C CYS A 276 -15.89 -14.40 9.02
N ASP A 277 -14.58 -14.15 8.82
CA ASP A 277 -14.06 -12.96 8.13
C ASP A 277 -14.63 -11.65 8.73
N PHE A 278 -14.69 -11.59 10.07
CA PHE A 278 -15.23 -10.47 10.82
C PHE A 278 -14.10 -9.63 11.42
N ASP A 279 -13.96 -8.37 10.99
CA ASP A 279 -12.91 -7.43 11.36
C ASP A 279 -13.48 -6.25 12.17
N LEU A 280 -12.86 -5.93 13.31
CA LEU A 280 -13.11 -4.67 14.02
C LEU A 280 -11.88 -3.76 14.04
N HIS A 281 -12.09 -2.45 14.06
CA HIS A 281 -11.08 -1.50 14.53
C HIS A 281 -10.72 -1.80 15.98
N LEU A 282 -9.50 -1.48 16.36
CA LEU A 282 -9.05 -1.60 17.76
C LEU A 282 -9.95 -0.80 18.69
N ASN A 283 -10.26 0.44 18.32
CA ASN A 283 -11.17 1.26 19.11
C ASN A 283 -12.60 0.71 19.11
N CYS A 284 -13.07 0.08 18.04
CA CYS A 284 -14.40 -0.54 18.02
C CYS A 284 -14.46 -1.78 18.90
N ALA A 285 -13.36 -2.53 19.01
CA ALA A 285 -13.32 -3.74 19.82
C ALA A 285 -13.01 -3.48 21.30
N LEU A 286 -12.26 -2.40 21.60
CA LEU A 286 -11.78 -2.07 22.94
C LEU A 286 -12.62 -1.01 23.65
N LYS A 287 -13.39 -0.18 22.92
CA LYS A 287 -14.36 0.70 23.57
C LYS A 287 -15.55 -0.15 24.00
N ASN A 288 -15.76 -0.25 25.31
CA ASN A 288 -17.07 -0.57 25.86
C ASN A 288 -18.02 0.58 25.50
N ASP A 289 -19.32 0.30 25.38
CA ASP A 289 -20.38 1.26 25.03
C ASP A 289 -20.51 2.42 26.03
N GLU A 290 -19.56 3.34 26.03
CA GLU A 290 -19.72 4.67 26.61
C GLU A 290 -20.16 5.63 25.49
N GLU A 291 -21.32 5.37 24.91
CA GLU A 291 -22.12 6.33 24.12
C GLU A 291 -23.49 5.69 23.78
N THR A 292 -24.27 5.41 24.81
CA THR A 292 -25.73 5.48 24.71
C THR A 292 -26.20 6.29 25.91
N GLU A 293 -26.65 7.53 25.63
CA GLU A 293 -27.47 8.33 26.54
C GLU A 293 -28.66 7.54 27.09
#